data_AF-A0A934NL40-F1
#
_entry.id   AF-A0A934NL40-F1
#
_cell.length_a   1.000
_cell.length_b   1.000
_cell.length_c   1.000
_cell.angle_alpha   90.00
_cell.angle_beta   90.00
_cell.angle_gamma   90.00
#
_symmetry.space_group_name_H-M   'P 1'
#
loop_
_entity.id
_entity.type
_entity.pdbx_description
1 polymer ?
#
loop_
_entity_poly.entity_id
_entity_poly.type
_entity_poly.pdbx_seq_one_letter_code
_entity_poly.pdbx_strand_id
1 'polypeptide(L)'
;LAKAIGFAGAQSAGMRKQFGSDMKPLQAGLAAKTAVWSMDLACSGFGGNKSVLDGTLGFFSLYGDQERAESRLLEGYGTTWRIVSPGLWFKVYPFCSAAHHAADA
;
A
#
# COMPACT_ATOMS: atom_id res chain seq x y z
N LEU A 1 -13.99 -4.70 -7.66
CA LEU A 1 -13.05 -3.79 -6.97
C LEU A 1 -13.14 -3.87 -5.44
N ALA A 2 -14.24 -3.49 -4.78
CA ALA A 2 -14.34 -3.48 -3.31
C ALA A 2 -13.95 -4.82 -2.64
N LYS A 3 -14.41 -5.96 -3.17
CA LYS A 3 -13.99 -7.30 -2.70
C LYS A 3 -12.48 -7.53 -2.87
N ALA A 4 -11.88 -7.08 -3.97
CA ALA A 4 -10.45 -7.24 -4.21
C ALA A 4 -9.62 -6.42 -3.19
N ILE A 5 -10.07 -5.21 -2.85
CA ILE A 5 -9.50 -4.43 -1.75
C ILE A 5 -9.65 -5.19 -0.42
N GLY A 6 -10.82 -5.81 -0.19
CA GLY A 6 -11.08 -6.73 0.92
C GLY A 6 -10.05 -7.85 1.04
N PHE A 7 -9.87 -8.62 -0.02
CA PHE A 7 -8.96 -9.75 -0.07
C PHE A 7 -7.49 -9.32 0.06
N ALA A 8 -7.10 -8.19 -0.54
CA ALA A 8 -5.75 -7.64 -0.41
C ALA A 8 -5.48 -7.13 1.02
N GLY A 9 -6.46 -6.45 1.63
CA GLY A 9 -6.39 -5.97 3.01
C GLY A 9 -6.18 -7.12 3.99
N ALA A 10 -6.92 -8.22 3.85
CA ALA A 10 -6.80 -9.40 4.70
C ALA A 10 -5.44 -10.14 4.56
N GLN A 11 -4.70 -9.90 3.48
CA GLN A 11 -3.40 -10.50 3.20
C GLN A 11 -2.23 -9.51 3.35
N SER A 12 -2.51 -8.29 3.79
CA SER A 12 -1.50 -7.23 3.93
C SER A 12 -0.53 -7.56 5.07
N ALA A 13 0.77 -7.60 4.77
CA ALA A 13 1.82 -7.93 5.73
C ALA A 13 3.16 -7.30 5.31
N GLY A 14 4.11 -7.29 6.24
CA GLY A 14 5.47 -6.81 6.02
C GLY A 14 6.10 -6.34 7.32
N MET A 15 7.40 -6.56 7.50
CA MET A 15 8.12 -6.22 8.72
C MET A 15 9.38 -5.44 8.40
N ARG A 16 9.50 -4.23 8.98
CA ARG A 16 10.72 -3.40 8.88
C ARG A 16 11.96 -4.11 9.42
N LYS A 17 11.80 -5.08 10.33
CA LYS A 17 12.93 -5.87 10.86
C LYS A 17 13.66 -6.69 9.78
N GLN A 18 13.03 -6.90 8.63
CA GLN A 18 13.65 -7.56 7.46
C GLN A 18 14.53 -6.63 6.62
N PHE A 19 14.69 -5.36 7.00
CA PHE A 19 15.56 -4.45 6.26
C PHE A 19 17.01 -4.87 6.42
N GLY A 20 17.74 -4.94 5.31
CA GLY A 20 19.11 -5.45 5.27
C GLY A 20 19.23 -6.91 4.83
N SER A 21 18.10 -7.61 4.62
CA SER A 21 18.08 -8.95 4.01
C SER A 21 17.31 -8.96 2.68
N ASP A 22 17.43 -10.05 1.92
CA ASP A 22 16.68 -10.28 0.68
C ASP A 22 15.16 -10.38 0.89
N MET A 23 14.72 -10.54 2.14
CA MET A 23 13.31 -10.49 2.48
C MET A 23 12.72 -9.08 2.28
N LYS A 24 13.52 -8.01 2.30
CA LYS A 24 13.06 -6.65 1.98
C LYS A 24 12.49 -6.53 0.56
N PRO A 25 13.23 -6.84 -0.52
CA PRO A 25 12.66 -6.80 -1.88
C PRO A 25 11.58 -7.86 -2.09
N LEU A 26 11.67 -9.05 -1.47
CA LEU A 26 10.63 -10.07 -1.61
C LEU A 26 9.25 -9.59 -1.12
N GLN A 27 9.19 -8.76 -0.07
CA GLN A 27 7.92 -8.16 0.39
C GLN A 27 7.19 -7.37 -0.71
N ALA A 28 7.91 -6.69 -1.60
CA ALA A 28 7.30 -6.00 -2.73
C ALA A 28 6.71 -6.99 -3.75
N GLY A 29 7.43 -8.08 -4.05
CA GLY A 29 6.93 -9.15 -4.91
C GLY A 29 5.70 -9.86 -4.33
N LEU A 30 5.70 -10.11 -3.01
CA LEU A 30 4.54 -10.68 -2.32
C LEU A 30 3.33 -9.74 -2.37
N ALA A 31 3.52 -8.43 -2.16
CA ALA A 31 2.45 -7.45 -2.31
C ALA A 31 1.85 -7.45 -3.73
N ALA A 32 2.70 -7.47 -4.76
CA ALA A 32 2.25 -7.52 -6.16
C ALA A 32 1.47 -8.81 -6.47
N LYS A 33 1.99 -9.97 -6.03
CA LYS A 33 1.31 -11.27 -6.15
C LYS A 33 -0.07 -11.23 -5.48
N THR A 34 -0.14 -10.72 -4.26
CA THR A 34 -1.39 -10.61 -3.50
C THR A 34 -2.43 -9.73 -4.22
N ALA A 35 -2.01 -8.63 -4.85
CA ALA A 35 -2.91 -7.74 -5.58
C ALA A 35 -3.57 -8.44 -6.78
N VAL A 36 -2.76 -9.12 -7.61
CA VAL A 36 -3.26 -9.87 -8.78
C VAL A 36 -4.21 -10.98 -8.32
N TRP A 37 -3.77 -11.79 -7.35
CA TRP A 37 -4.58 -12.88 -6.81
C TRP A 37 -5.90 -12.41 -6.20
N SER A 38 -5.89 -11.28 -5.49
CA SER A 38 -7.11 -10.70 -4.91
C SER A 38 -8.09 -10.22 -5.97
N MET A 39 -7.60 -9.74 -7.12
CA MET A 39 -8.46 -9.39 -8.23
C MET A 39 -9.06 -10.64 -8.88
N ASP A 40 -8.26 -11.69 -9.10
CA ASP A 40 -8.73 -12.96 -9.65
C ASP A 40 -9.82 -13.59 -8.79
N LEU A 41 -9.64 -13.60 -7.45
CA LEU A 41 -10.67 -14.04 -6.51
C LEU A 41 -11.95 -13.18 -6.61
N ALA A 42 -11.82 -11.86 -6.77
CA ALA A 42 -12.98 -11.00 -6.90
C ALA A 42 -13.75 -11.27 -8.21
N CYS A 43 -13.04 -11.49 -9.31
CA CYS A 43 -13.58 -11.78 -10.64
C CYS A 43 -14.18 -13.19 -10.74
N SER A 44 -13.64 -14.17 -10.01
CA SER A 44 -14.20 -15.54 -9.97
C SER A 44 -15.51 -15.66 -9.20
N GLY A 45 -15.97 -14.57 -8.58
CA GLY A 45 -17.20 -14.57 -7.78
C GLY A 45 -16.99 -14.98 -6.32
N PHE A 46 -15.75 -15.20 -5.87
CA PHE A 46 -15.45 -15.56 -4.48
C PHE A 46 -16.07 -14.56 -3.49
N GLY A 47 -16.65 -15.08 -2.40
CA GLY A 47 -17.34 -14.29 -1.39
C GLY A 47 -16.39 -13.50 -0.49
N GLY A 48 -16.83 -12.33 0.00
CA GLY A 48 -16.01 -11.49 0.89
C GLY A 48 -16.69 -10.20 1.30
N ASN A 49 -16.22 -9.62 2.41
CA ASN A 49 -16.67 -8.32 2.90
C ASN A 49 -16.27 -7.19 1.92
N LYS A 50 -17.16 -6.22 1.70
CA LYS A 50 -16.97 -5.09 0.77
C LYS A 50 -16.57 -3.78 1.45
N SER A 51 -16.61 -3.71 2.77
CA SER A 51 -16.34 -2.55 3.61
C SER A 51 -15.10 -2.78 4.49
N VAL A 52 -14.06 -3.43 3.94
CA VAL A 52 -12.87 -3.81 4.73
C VAL A 52 -12.11 -2.61 5.30
N LEU A 53 -12.28 -1.43 4.71
CA LEU A 53 -11.62 -0.20 5.14
C LEU A 53 -12.37 0.48 6.30
N ASP A 54 -13.61 0.07 6.57
CA ASP A 54 -14.55 0.84 7.36
C ASP A 54 -14.75 0.25 8.76
N GLY A 55 -15.03 1.12 9.74
CA GLY A 55 -15.40 0.73 11.10
C GLY A 55 -14.24 0.28 11.98
N THR A 56 -14.57 -0.07 13.23
CA THR A 56 -13.58 -0.35 14.30
C THR A 56 -12.75 -1.61 14.08
N LEU A 57 -13.24 -2.52 13.24
CA LEU A 57 -12.52 -3.73 12.79
C LEU A 57 -11.97 -3.57 11.37
N GLY A 58 -12.08 -2.39 10.79
CA GLY A 58 -11.60 -2.06 9.44
C GLY A 58 -10.09 -1.89 9.39
N PHE A 59 -9.55 -1.90 8.17
CA PHE A 59 -8.11 -1.88 7.90
C PHE A 59 -7.40 -0.69 8.55
N PHE A 60 -7.95 0.52 8.46
CA PHE A 60 -7.31 1.69 9.05
C PHE A 60 -7.38 1.69 10.58
N SER A 61 -8.45 1.15 11.18
CA SER A 61 -8.52 0.94 12.63
C SER A 61 -7.49 -0.09 13.12
N LEU A 62 -7.18 -1.11 12.33
CA LEU A 62 -6.23 -2.17 12.69
C LEU A 62 -4.76 -1.81 12.43
N TYR A 63 -4.47 -1.05 11.36
CA TYR A 63 -3.11 -0.80 10.90
C TYR A 63 -2.68 0.67 10.95
N GLY A 64 -3.57 1.58 11.36
CA GLY A 64 -3.29 3.02 11.34
C GLY A 64 -4.24 3.84 12.18
N ASP A 65 -4.76 4.90 11.55
CA ASP A 65 -5.60 5.92 12.18
C ASP A 65 -6.85 6.11 11.30
N GLN A 66 -7.99 5.63 11.82
CA GLN A 66 -9.28 5.66 11.12
C GLN A 66 -9.77 7.09 10.86
N GLU A 67 -9.72 7.96 11.86
CA GLU A 67 -10.22 9.34 11.78
C GLU A 67 -9.41 10.15 10.75
N ARG A 68 -8.10 9.95 10.74
CA ARG A 68 -7.24 10.55 9.72
C ARG A 68 -7.51 10.00 8.32
N ALA A 69 -7.75 8.70 8.18
CA ALA A 69 -8.07 8.11 6.89
C ALA A 69 -9.39 8.67 6.33
N GLU A 70 -10.43 8.76 7.16
CA GLU A 70 -11.74 9.30 6.77
C GLU A 70 -11.64 10.76 6.30
N SER A 71 -10.85 11.59 6.98
CA SER A 71 -10.69 12.99 6.63
C SER A 71 -9.77 13.25 5.42
N ARG A 72 -8.81 12.35 5.12
CA ARG A 72 -7.72 12.64 4.17
C ARG A 72 -7.68 11.74 2.93
N LEU A 73 -8.19 10.51 2.99
CA LEU A 73 -7.92 9.49 1.95
C LEU A 73 -8.38 9.91 0.56
N LEU A 74 -9.53 10.56 0.47
CA LEU A 74 -10.14 11.01 -0.79
C LEU A 74 -9.98 12.52 -1.02
N GLU A 75 -9.27 13.22 -0.15
CA GLU A 75 -9.04 14.66 -0.27
C GLU A 75 -8.28 14.97 -1.57
N GLY A 76 -8.89 15.78 -2.45
CA GLY A 76 -8.30 16.15 -3.75
C GLY A 76 -8.24 15.00 -4.76
N TYR A 77 -8.99 13.91 -4.55
CA TYR A 77 -9.09 12.86 -5.56
C TYR A 77 -9.65 13.41 -6.87
N GLY A 78 -8.95 13.13 -7.98
CA GLY A 78 -9.33 13.59 -9.32
C GLY A 78 -8.97 15.05 -9.65
N THR A 79 -8.33 15.81 -8.75
CA THR A 79 -7.90 17.19 -9.05
C THR A 79 -6.44 17.24 -9.50
N THR A 80 -5.52 16.76 -8.66
CA THR A 80 -4.09 16.64 -8.96
C THR A 80 -3.63 15.23 -8.64
N TRP A 81 -3.15 14.50 -9.66
CA TRP A 81 -2.66 13.15 -9.48
C TRP A 81 -1.33 13.14 -8.73
N ARG A 82 -1.23 12.32 -7.67
CA ARG A 82 -0.02 12.24 -6.84
C ARG A 82 1.22 11.74 -7.60
N ILE A 83 1.03 11.02 -8.71
CA ILE A 83 2.10 10.64 -9.63
C ILE A 83 2.77 11.84 -10.31
N VAL A 84 2.08 12.99 -10.39
CA VAL A 84 2.60 14.26 -10.92
C VAL A 84 3.07 15.17 -9.79
N SER A 85 2.25 15.36 -8.75
CA SER A 85 2.60 16.22 -7.59
C SER A 85 2.17 15.58 -6.26
N PRO A 86 3.11 15.25 -5.35
CA PRO A 86 4.54 15.62 -5.37
C PRO A 86 5.40 14.82 -6.35
N GLY A 87 4.85 13.78 -6.99
CA GLY A 87 5.55 13.02 -8.02
C GLY A 87 6.35 11.83 -7.51
N LEU A 88 6.84 11.01 -8.45
CA LEU A 88 7.79 9.94 -8.17
C LEU A 88 9.22 10.49 -8.09
N TRP A 89 9.99 10.04 -7.10
CA TRP A 89 11.41 10.34 -7.03
C TRP A 89 12.23 9.21 -7.65
N PHE A 90 12.84 9.50 -8.81
CA PHE A 90 13.76 8.58 -9.48
C PHE A 90 15.15 8.62 -8.83
N LYS A 91 15.56 7.49 -8.25
CA LYS A 91 16.85 7.36 -7.59
C LYS A 91 17.99 7.26 -8.60
N VAL A 92 19.02 8.07 -8.43
CA VAL A 92 20.28 7.96 -9.18
C VAL A 92 21.30 7.06 -8.48
N TYR A 93 21.15 6.85 -7.16
CA TYR A 93 22.02 6.00 -6.37
C TYR A 93 21.33 4.72 -5.88
N PRO A 94 22.02 3.56 -5.88
CA PRO A 94 21.46 2.26 -5.49
C PRO A 94 21.42 2.03 -3.96
N PHE A 95 21.20 3.08 -3.17
CA PHE A 95 21.10 3.00 -1.71
C PHE A 95 19.87 3.73 -1.16
N CYS A 96 19.72 3.70 0.16
CA CYS A 96 18.61 4.33 0.86
C CYS A 96 18.53 5.83 0.51
N SER A 97 17.33 6.32 0.19
CA SER A 97 17.09 7.73 -0.16
C SER A 97 17.52 8.69 0.96
N ALA A 98 17.54 8.21 2.20
CA ALA A 98 18.01 8.99 3.35
C ALA A 98 19.45 9.51 3.19
N ALA A 99 20.30 8.82 2.41
CA ALA A 99 21.69 9.21 2.18
C ALA A 99 21.89 10.03 0.89
N HIS A 100 20.84 10.29 0.10
CA HIS A 100 20.99 10.94 -1.21
C HIS A 100 21.50 12.37 -1.08
N HIS A 101 20.91 13.18 -0.19
CA HIS A 101 21.36 14.56 0.05
C HIS A 101 22.84 14.67 0.46
N ALA A 102 23.35 13.68 1.19
CA ALA A 102 24.76 13.65 1.59
C ALA A 102 25.70 13.20 0.47
N ALA A 103 25.21 12.42 -0.49
CA ALA A 103 25.97 12.01 -1.66
C ALA A 103 26.01 13.11 -2.75
N ASP A 104 25.00 13.98 -2.78
CA ASP A 104 24.93 15.13 -3.70
C ASP A 104 25.82 16.32 -3.26
N ALA A 105 26.14 16.43 -1.97
CA ALA A 105 26.84 17.57 -1.37
C ALA A 105 28.35 17.58 -1.63
#